data_AF-A0A177MRP1-F1
#
_entry.id   AF-A0A177MRP1-F1
#
_cell.length_a   1.000
_cell.length_b   1.000
_cell.length_c   1.000
_cell.angle_alpha   90.00
_cell.angle_beta   90.00
_cell.angle_gamma   90.00
#
_symmetry.space_group_name_H-M   'P 1'
#
loop_
_entity.id
_entity.type
_entity.pdbx_description
1 polymer ?
#
loop_
_entity_poly.entity_id
_entity_poly.type
_entity_poly.pdbx_seq_one_letter_code
_entity_poly.pdbx_strand_id
1 'polypeptide(L)'
;MSECRIACDLHDYIEIACLYGYQVRLTLKDKKIVEGRALNIVTEEKREILLLDQNPNGKIALDQLAKLQVLTPNARFTEVIF
;
A
#
# COMPACT_ATOMS: atom_id res chain seq x y z
N MET A 1 20.78 16.54 -6.68
CA MET A 1 19.75 17.59 -6.59
C MET A 1 18.83 17.41 -7.77
N SER A 2 17.53 17.29 -7.51
CA SER A 2 16.43 17.02 -8.44
C SER A 2 16.18 15.53 -8.70
N GLU A 3 15.24 14.96 -7.95
CA GLU A 3 14.29 13.95 -8.44
C GLU A 3 13.05 13.94 -7.51
N CYS A 4 11.97 14.48 -8.06
CA CYS A 4 10.55 14.25 -7.77
C CYS A 4 9.97 14.55 -6.38
N ARG A 5 9.42 15.77 -6.28
CA ARG A 5 8.50 16.28 -5.25
C ARG A 5 7.04 15.85 -5.47
N ILE A 6 6.80 14.64 -5.99
CA ILE A 6 5.46 14.06 -6.12
C ILE A 6 5.56 12.62 -5.65
N ALA A 7 5.20 12.40 -4.38
CA ALA A 7 4.74 11.14 -3.76
C ALA A 7 5.00 11.11 -2.23
N CYS A 8 5.67 12.12 -1.64
CA CYS A 8 6.12 12.07 -0.24
C CYS A 8 4.98 11.80 0.77
N ASP A 9 3.79 12.38 0.57
CA ASP A 9 2.65 12.16 1.46
C ASP A 9 2.08 10.75 1.34
N LEU A 10 2.09 10.17 0.15
CA LEU A 10 1.48 8.88 -0.10
C LEU A 10 2.36 7.73 0.36
N HIS A 11 3.67 7.85 0.13
CA HIS A 11 4.64 6.94 0.74
C HIS A 11 4.51 6.96 2.27
N ASP A 12 4.35 8.14 2.89
CA ASP A 12 4.21 8.25 4.35
C ASP A 12 3.01 7.45 4.89
N TYR A 13 1.86 7.47 4.21
CA TYR A 13 0.70 6.65 4.61
C TYR A 13 0.99 5.14 4.55
N ILE A 14 1.60 4.67 3.45
CA ILE A 14 1.88 3.24 3.31
C ILE A 14 3.02 2.82 4.25
N GLU A 15 4.02 3.67 4.46
CA GLU A 15 5.06 3.47 5.47
C GLU A 15 4.47 3.40 6.88
N ILE A 16 3.52 4.26 7.23
CA ILE A 16 2.78 4.17 8.50
C ILE A 16 2.01 2.84 8.57
N ALA A 17 1.24 2.47 7.53
CA ALA A 17 0.53 1.19 7.52
C ALA A 17 1.47 0.00 7.70
N CYS A 18 2.64 0.04 7.07
CA CYS A 18 3.68 -0.96 7.19
C CYS A 18 4.31 -0.99 8.60
N LEU A 19 4.70 0.16 9.15
CA LEU A 19 5.33 0.31 10.46
C LEU A 19 4.44 -0.21 11.59
N TYR A 20 3.15 0.12 11.55
CA TYR A 20 2.18 -0.41 12.51
C TYR A 20 1.70 -1.81 12.15
N GLY A 21 2.03 -2.31 10.95
CA GLY A 21 1.52 -3.55 10.40
C GLY A 21 -0.01 -3.56 10.41
N TYR A 22 -0.63 -2.51 9.88
CA TYR A 22 -2.08 -2.43 9.77
C TYR A 22 -2.61 -3.47 8.80
N GLN A 23 -3.80 -3.96 9.10
CA GLN A 23 -4.56 -4.78 8.18
C GLN A 23 -5.16 -3.86 7.14
N VAL A 24 -4.82 -4.07 5.88
CA VAL A 24 -5.26 -3.25 4.76
C VAL A 24 -6.01 -4.07 3.72
N ARG A 25 -6.99 -3.45 3.10
CA ARG A 25 -7.74 -3.91 1.95
C ARG A 25 -7.36 -3.06 0.76
N LEU A 26 -6.68 -3.68 -0.19
CA LEU A 26 -6.28 -3.10 -1.46
C LEU A 26 -7.31 -3.45 -2.53
N THR A 27 -7.78 -2.46 -3.26
CA THR A 27 -8.59 -2.66 -4.47
C THR A 27 -7.73 -2.30 -5.66
N LEU A 28 -7.53 -3.26 -6.55
CA LEU A 28 -6.81 -3.09 -7.81
C LEU A 28 -7.72 -2.43 -8.85
N LYS A 29 -7.09 -1.80 -9.85
CA LYS A 29 -7.78 -1.25 -11.04
C LYS A 29 -8.58 -2.32 -11.80
N ASP A 30 -8.14 -3.58 -11.70
CA ASP A 30 -8.83 -4.76 -12.24
C ASP A 30 -10.07 -5.20 -11.43
N LYS A 31 -10.53 -4.39 -10.46
CA LYS A 31 -11.61 -4.71 -9.49
C LYS A 31 -11.29 -5.88 -8.54
N LYS A 32 -10.09 -6.42 -8.60
CA LYS A 32 -9.62 -7.45 -7.66
C LYS A 32 -9.35 -6.81 -6.30
N ILE A 33 -9.89 -7.42 -5.25
CA ILE A 33 -9.70 -6.98 -3.87
C ILE A 33 -8.74 -7.95 -3.19
N VAL A 34 -7.78 -7.39 -2.46
CA VAL A 34 -6.73 -8.13 -1.77
C VAL A 34 -6.64 -7.61 -0.35
N GLU A 35 -6.74 -8.49 0.63
CA GLU A 35 -6.73 -8.14 2.04
C GLU A 35 -5.55 -8.81 2.71
N GLY A 36 -4.77 -8.03 3.45
CA GLY A 36 -3.59 -8.53 4.13
C GLY A 36 -2.96 -7.49 5.03
N ARG A 37 -1.97 -7.93 5.80
CA ARG A 37 -1.20 -7.04 6.66
C ARG A 37 -0.09 -6.39 5.84
N ALA A 38 -0.02 -5.06 5.84
CA ALA A 38 1.09 -4.33 5.23
C ALA A 38 2.40 -4.72 5.93
N LEU A 39 3.33 -5.32 5.18
CA LEU A 39 4.62 -5.79 5.70
C LEU A 39 5.77 -4.85 5.36
N ASN A 40 5.87 -4.49 4.07
CA ASN A 40 6.91 -3.58 3.57
C ASN A 40 6.57 -3.11 2.16
N ILE A 41 7.16 -1.99 1.74
CA ILE A 41 7.15 -1.57 0.34
C ILE A 41 8.53 -1.83 -0.23
N VAL A 42 8.60 -2.42 -1.42
CA VAL A 42 9.84 -2.59 -2.16
C VAL A 42 9.73 -1.90 -3.51
N THR A 43 10.80 -1.24 -3.92
CA THR A 43 10.88 -0.59 -5.24
C THR A 43 11.66 -1.50 -6.17
N GLU A 44 10.96 -2.13 -7.09
CA GLU A 44 11.52 -3.04 -8.10
C GLU A 44 11.26 -2.46 -9.49
N GLU A 45 12.27 -2.43 -10.36
CA GLU A 45 12.10 -2.01 -11.75
C GLU A 45 11.46 -0.60 -11.92
N LYS A 46 11.77 0.32 -11.00
CA LYS A 46 11.16 1.67 -10.89
C LYS A 46 9.66 1.67 -10.56
N ARG A 47 9.14 0.57 -10.02
CA ARG A 47 7.76 0.44 -9.55
C ARG A 47 7.74 0.08 -8.08
N GLU A 48 6.80 0.65 -7.37
CA GLU A 48 6.59 0.33 -5.97
C GLU A 48 5.66 -0.87 -5.84
N ILE A 49 6.04 -1.79 -4.97
CA ILE A 49 5.32 -3.03 -4.70
C ILE A 49 5.08 -3.11 -3.20
N LEU A 50 3.81 -3.12 -2.80
CA LEU A 50 3.39 -3.38 -1.44
C LEU A 50 3.43 -4.88 -1.18
N LEU A 51 4.25 -5.27 -0.23
CA LEU A 51 4.30 -6.60 0.35
C LEU A 51 3.25 -6.69 1.46
N LEU A 52 2.44 -7.71 1.35
CA LEU A 52 1.39 -8.09 2.27
C LEU A 52 1.69 -9.49 2.80
N ASP A 53 1.33 -9.74 4.04
CA ASP A 53 1.50 -11.02 4.73
C ASP A 53 0.57 -12.14 4.21
N GLN A 54 -0.07 -11.96 3.04
CA GLN A 54 -0.87 -13.01 2.43
C GLN A 54 -0.01 -13.93 1.56
N ASN A 55 0.15 -15.19 1.98
CA ASN A 55 0.75 -16.22 1.14
C ASN A 55 -0.28 -16.73 0.10
N PRO A 56 0.10 -17.00 -1.17
CA PRO A 56 1.35 -16.70 -1.88
C PRO A 56 1.30 -15.43 -2.76
N ASN A 57 0.18 -14.68 -2.75
CA ASN A 57 -0.04 -13.52 -3.64
C ASN A 57 0.14 -12.16 -2.92
N GLY A 58 1.07 -12.12 -1.97
CA GLY A 58 1.41 -10.99 -1.10
C GLY A 58 1.92 -9.73 -1.79
N LYS A 59 2.06 -9.70 -3.12
CA LYS A 59 2.78 -8.63 -3.81
C LYS A 59 1.84 -7.86 -4.72
N ILE A 60 1.62 -6.59 -4.39
CA ILE A 60 0.69 -5.72 -5.12
C ILE A 60 1.43 -4.47 -5.58
N ALA A 61 1.50 -4.27 -6.90
CA ALA A 61 2.07 -3.06 -7.47
C ALA A 61 1.17 -1.86 -7.14
N LEU A 62 1.73 -0.79 -6.55
CA LEU A 62 0.99 0.44 -6.25
C LEU A 62 0.46 1.10 -7.52
N ASP A 63 1.15 0.95 -8.65
CA ASP A 63 0.68 1.42 -9.96
C ASP A 63 -0.68 0.81 -10.36
N GLN A 64 -0.95 -0.43 -9.94
CA GLN A 64 -2.22 -1.10 -10.21
C GLN A 64 -3.23 -0.95 -9.07
N LEU A 65 -2.85 -0.28 -7.98
CA LEU A 65 -3.71 0.01 -6.85
C LEU A 65 -4.66 1.15 -7.24
N ALA A 66 -5.95 0.93 -7.05
CA ALA A 66 -6.97 1.97 -7.18
C ALA A 66 -7.34 2.55 -5.81
N LYS A 67 -7.31 1.72 -4.77
CA LYS A 67 -7.75 2.13 -3.43
C LYS A 67 -7.08 1.30 -2.35
N LEU A 68 -6.63 1.96 -1.28
CA LEU A 68 -6.14 1.34 -0.06
C LEU A 68 -7.09 1.70 1.08
N GLN A 69 -7.58 0.70 1.79
CA GLN A 69 -8.44 0.88 2.96
C GLN A 69 -7.79 0.20 4.16
N VAL A 70 -7.77 0.86 5.31
CA VAL A 70 -7.26 0.29 6.56
C VAL A 70 -8.41 -0.30 7.34
N LEU A 71 -8.31 -1.59 7.66
CA LEU A 71 -9.29 -2.34 8.44
C LEU A 71 -8.99 -2.31 9.95
N THR A 72 -7.79 -1.85 10.34
CA THR A 72 -7.41 -1.72 11.74
C THR A 72 -8.23 -0.60 12.42
N PRO A 73 -8.90 -0.89 13.56
CA PRO A 73 -9.62 0.13 14.31
C PRO A 73 -8.64 1.15 14.91
N ASN A 74 -9.05 2.42 14.97
CA ASN A 74 -8.24 3.52 15.51
C ASN A 74 -6.97 3.83 14.70
N ALA A 75 -6.95 3.46 13.42
CA ALA A 75 -5.89 3.82 12.49
C ALA A 75 -5.88 5.33 12.23
N ARG A 76 -4.68 5.85 11.95
CA ARG A 76 -4.46 7.27 11.65
C ARG A 76 -5.14 7.74 10.36
N PHE A 77 -5.42 6.79 9.47
CA PHE A 77 -6.20 6.97 8.26
C PHE A 77 -6.97 5.67 7.98
N THR A 78 -8.13 5.79 7.36
CA THR A 78 -9.01 4.66 7.06
C THR A 78 -9.04 4.32 5.58
N GLU A 79 -8.78 5.29 4.70
CA GLU A 79 -8.92 5.12 3.27
C GLU A 79 -8.06 6.13 2.50
N VAL A 80 -7.41 5.64 1.44
CA VAL A 80 -6.59 6.41 0.51
C VAL A 80 -6.94 5.97 -0.92
N ILE A 81 -7.20 6.92 -1.80
CA ILE A 81 -7.59 6.69 -3.20
C ILE A 81 -6.45 7.20 -4.09
N PHE A 82 -6.13 6.43 -5.14
CA PHE A 82 -5.00 6.65 -6.04
C PHE A 82 -5.49 7.01 -7.45
#